data_AF-A0A7C2Q4D8-F1
#
_entry.id   AF-A0A7C2Q4D8-F1
#
_cell.length_a   1.000
_cell.length_b   1.000
_cell.length_c   1.000
_cell.angle_alpha   90.00
_cell.angle_beta   90.00
_cell.angle_gamma   90.00
#
_symmetry.space_group_name_H-M   'P 1'
#
loop_
_entity.id
_entity.type
_entity.pdbx_description
1 polymer ?
#
loop_
_entity_poly.entity_id
_entity_poly.type
_entity_poly.pdbx_seq_one_letter_code
_entity_poly.pdbx_strand_id
1 'polypeptide(L)'
;MAAGKRIIGPGDETSWVLEMIGITGHAVYLPRHRIEREKIAAAHGGKPVLEGERTAIGFDEDALTLALEAVQGLDLPACGGIYFASTTAPYLERMNAALLATACDLPEEIAVADFAHSLRAGTAALMAALDRVAVGGSEPIVVVAADVREASPESPEEQWFGDGAAAVAVGREHVVAEVKARASVSDDFLDFVRRDKDERITSFASRFTVEGYCR
;
A
#
# COMPACT_ATOMS: atom_id res chain seq x y z
N MET A 1 -23.72 32.16 10.28
CA MET A 1 -25.13 32.40 9.90
C MET A 1 -25.11 33.31 8.68
N ALA A 2 -25.72 33.07 7.53
CA ALA A 2 -26.73 32.13 7.08
C ALA A 2 -26.62 32.04 5.54
N ALA A 3 -26.87 30.87 4.95
CA ALA A 3 -27.36 30.63 3.58
C ALA A 3 -27.15 29.13 3.27
N GLY A 4 -28.13 28.32 2.88
CA GLY A 4 -29.55 28.55 2.68
C GLY A 4 -30.31 27.26 2.95
N LYS A 5 -31.48 27.37 3.58
CA LYS A 5 -32.46 26.29 3.63
C LYS A 5 -33.04 26.14 2.22
N ARG A 6 -32.80 25.02 1.55
CA ARG A 6 -33.62 24.63 0.41
C ARG A 6 -34.91 23.99 0.95
N ILE A 7 -36.02 24.64 0.66
CA ILE A 7 -37.37 24.14 0.90
C ILE A 7 -37.64 23.08 -0.17
N ILE A 8 -37.88 21.84 0.26
CA ILE A 8 -38.10 20.68 -0.61
C ILE A 8 -39.58 20.69 -1.00
N GLY A 9 -39.88 20.84 -2.30
CA GLY A 9 -41.21 20.59 -2.85
C GLY A 9 -41.39 19.09 -3.15
N PRO A 10 -42.61 18.55 -3.13
CA PRO A 10 -42.85 17.15 -3.45
C PRO A 10 -42.78 16.98 -4.97
N GLY A 11 -41.62 16.57 -5.49
CA GLY A 11 -41.41 16.38 -6.92
C GLY A 11 -39.95 16.29 -7.38
N ASP A 12 -38.97 16.66 -6.55
CA ASP A 12 -37.56 16.38 -6.86
C ASP A 12 -37.24 14.94 -6.42
N GLU A 13 -37.23 14.01 -7.38
CA GLU A 13 -36.43 12.79 -7.25
C GLU A 13 -34.97 13.25 -7.15
N THR A 14 -34.50 13.50 -5.93
CA THR A 14 -33.09 13.62 -5.63
C THR A 14 -32.47 12.27 -5.98
N SER A 15 -31.98 12.15 -7.21
CA SER A 15 -31.00 11.14 -7.56
C SER A 15 -29.81 11.41 -6.66
N TRP A 16 -29.71 10.67 -5.56
CA TRP A 16 -28.44 10.40 -4.92
C TRP A 16 -27.65 9.57 -5.92
N VAL A 17 -27.13 10.21 -6.96
CA VAL A 17 -25.93 9.71 -7.58
C VAL A 17 -24.93 9.85 -6.45
N LEU A 18 -24.74 8.77 -5.69
CA LEU A 18 -23.47 8.54 -5.05
C LEU A 18 -22.49 8.66 -6.21
N GLU A 19 -21.90 9.84 -6.37
CA GLU A 19 -20.87 10.05 -7.36
C GLU A 19 -19.90 8.87 -7.20
N MET A 20 -19.69 8.17 -8.30
CA MET A 20 -18.95 6.93 -8.32
C MET A 20 -17.56 7.20 -7.74
N ILE A 21 -17.23 6.61 -6.59
CA ILE A 21 -15.90 6.70 -5.98
C ILE A 21 -15.20 5.38 -6.21
N GLY A 22 -13.94 5.45 -6.63
CA GLY A 22 -13.17 4.25 -6.83
C GLY A 22 -11.73 4.51 -7.21
N ILE A 23 -11.09 3.45 -7.71
CA ILE A 23 -9.75 3.51 -8.27
C ILE A 23 -9.86 4.13 -9.66
N THR A 24 -9.04 5.14 -9.94
CA THR A 24 -8.99 5.88 -11.21
C THR A 24 -7.73 5.56 -12.01
N GLY A 25 -6.72 4.97 -11.37
CA GLY A 25 -5.49 4.51 -12.00
C GLY A 25 -4.72 3.57 -11.07
N HIS A 26 -3.86 2.74 -11.65
CA HIS A 26 -2.97 1.85 -10.91
C HIS A 26 -1.63 1.69 -11.62
N ALA A 27 -0.57 1.49 -10.85
CA ALA A 27 0.75 1.17 -11.37
C ALA A 27 1.48 0.27 -10.37
N VAL A 28 2.45 -0.48 -10.87
CA VAL A 28 3.28 -1.37 -10.06
C VAL A 28 4.72 -1.18 -10.46
N TYR A 29 5.61 -1.27 -9.47
CA TYR A 29 7.03 -1.37 -9.71
C TYR A 29 7.55 -2.64 -9.04
N LEU A 30 8.25 -3.44 -9.83
CA LEU A 30 9.00 -4.59 -9.36
C LEU A 30 10.48 -4.30 -9.69
N PRO A 31 11.40 -4.45 -8.72
CA PRO A 31 12.84 -4.29 -8.95
C PRO A 31 13.31 -5.06 -10.19
N ARG A 32 14.47 -4.72 -10.75
CA ARG A 32 15.00 -5.46 -11.91
C ARG A 32 15.60 -6.81 -11.53
N HIS A 33 16.22 -6.93 -10.36
CA HIS A 33 16.95 -8.14 -9.99
C HIS A 33 16.00 -9.28 -9.59
N ARG A 34 16.41 -10.51 -9.95
CA ARG A 34 15.69 -11.75 -9.66
C ARG A 34 16.62 -12.76 -9.05
N ILE A 35 16.12 -13.52 -8.09
CA ILE A 35 16.81 -14.67 -7.51
C ILE A 35 15.93 -15.91 -7.63
N GLU A 36 16.49 -16.96 -8.24
CA GLU A 36 15.84 -18.26 -8.35
C GLU A 36 15.73 -18.89 -6.96
N ARG A 37 14.53 -19.35 -6.59
CA ARG A 37 14.31 -20.00 -5.29
C ARG A 37 15.09 -21.31 -5.16
N GLU A 38 15.35 -21.98 -6.27
CA GLU A 38 16.22 -23.16 -6.31
C GLU A 38 17.64 -22.84 -5.83
N LYS A 39 18.20 -21.68 -6.21
CA LYS A 39 19.54 -21.25 -5.77
C LYS A 39 19.56 -20.94 -4.27
N ILE A 40 18.51 -20.31 -3.75
CA ILE A 40 18.35 -20.05 -2.31
C ILE A 40 18.33 -21.38 -1.54
N ALA A 41 17.50 -22.33 -1.98
CA ALA A 41 17.40 -23.62 -1.34
C ALA A 41 18.71 -24.42 -1.41
N ALA A 42 19.37 -24.43 -2.57
CA ALA A 42 20.63 -25.13 -2.77
C ALA A 42 21.75 -24.57 -1.89
N ALA A 43 21.79 -23.25 -1.65
CA ALA A 43 22.76 -22.62 -0.74
C ALA A 43 22.68 -23.14 0.70
N HIS A 44 21.49 -23.59 1.12
CA HIS A 44 21.23 -24.18 2.44
C HIS A 44 21.12 -25.72 2.41
N GLY A 45 21.50 -26.38 1.31
CA GLY A 45 21.43 -27.83 1.17
C GLY A 45 20.02 -28.40 1.11
N GLY A 46 19.02 -27.55 0.86
CA GLY A 46 17.61 -27.88 0.82
C GLY A 46 17.03 -28.01 -0.59
N LYS A 47 15.70 -28.11 -0.65
CA LYS A 47 14.90 -28.06 -1.89
C LYS A 47 14.00 -26.82 -1.87
N PRO A 48 13.69 -26.24 -3.02
CA PRO A 48 12.80 -25.08 -3.08
C PRO A 48 11.41 -25.45 -2.51
N VAL A 49 10.88 -24.58 -1.67
CA VAL A 49 9.51 -24.66 -1.13
C VAL A 49 8.51 -24.18 -2.17
N LEU A 50 8.91 -23.23 -3.02
CA LEU A 50 8.14 -22.69 -4.13
C LEU A 50 9.00 -22.70 -5.41
N GLU A 51 8.38 -22.93 -6.55
CA GLU A 51 9.05 -22.85 -7.85
C GLU A 51 9.29 -21.38 -8.29
N GLY A 52 10.14 -21.20 -9.30
CA GLY A 52 10.39 -19.90 -9.94
C GLY A 52 11.35 -18.99 -9.18
N GLU A 53 11.15 -17.69 -9.36
CA GLU A 53 12.02 -16.62 -8.86
C GLU A 53 11.27 -15.61 -7.98
N ARG A 54 12.01 -14.91 -7.11
CA ARG A 54 11.51 -13.72 -6.42
C ARG A 54 12.26 -12.47 -6.88
N THR A 55 11.62 -11.32 -6.77
CA THR A 55 12.27 -10.01 -6.89
C THR A 55 13.27 -9.84 -5.75
N ALA A 56 14.35 -9.12 -6.07
CA ALA A 56 15.33 -8.63 -5.10
C ALA A 56 15.66 -7.18 -5.48
N ILE A 57 15.76 -6.30 -4.50
CA ILE A 57 16.23 -4.93 -4.72
C ILE A 57 17.71 -4.86 -5.12
N GLY A 58 18.07 -3.79 -5.82
CA GLY A 58 19.45 -3.32 -5.95
C GLY A 58 20.00 -2.77 -4.63
N PHE A 59 21.30 -2.47 -4.59
CA PHE A 59 21.94 -1.89 -3.40
C PHE A 59 21.54 -0.42 -3.16
N ASP A 60 21.00 0.23 -4.19
CA ASP A 60 20.55 1.60 -4.25
C ASP A 60 19.02 1.74 -4.16
N GLU A 61 18.31 0.63 -3.99
CA GLU A 61 16.85 0.58 -3.86
C GLU A 61 16.44 0.30 -2.41
N ASP A 62 15.42 0.99 -1.94
CA ASP A 62 14.66 0.73 -0.72
C ASP A 62 13.15 0.88 -0.98
N ALA A 63 12.30 0.59 0.02
CA ALA A 63 10.85 0.68 -0.12
C ALA A 63 10.36 2.07 -0.61
N LEU A 64 11.04 3.16 -0.25
CA LEU A 64 10.66 4.50 -0.68
C LEU A 64 11.00 4.72 -2.16
N THR A 65 12.15 4.25 -2.63
CA THR A 65 12.51 4.30 -4.06
C THR A 65 11.57 3.44 -4.91
N LEU A 66 11.17 2.25 -4.42
CA LEU A 66 10.18 1.42 -5.11
C LEU A 66 8.83 2.15 -5.21
N ALA A 67 8.42 2.84 -4.14
CA ALA A 67 7.21 3.64 -4.12
C ALA A 67 7.26 4.80 -5.12
N LEU A 68 8.42 5.48 -5.23
CA LEU A 68 8.65 6.54 -6.21
C LEU A 68 8.42 6.05 -7.64
N GLU A 69 9.04 4.93 -8.01
CA GLU A 69 8.88 4.34 -9.36
C GLU A 69 7.43 3.92 -9.64
N ALA A 70 6.74 3.36 -8.64
CA ALA A 70 5.33 3.01 -8.78
C ALA A 70 4.44 4.25 -8.97
N VAL A 71 4.71 5.35 -8.27
CA VAL A 71 3.96 6.60 -8.41
C VAL A 71 4.24 7.26 -9.76
N GLN A 72 5.48 7.28 -10.23
CA GLN A 72 5.82 7.78 -11.58
C GLN A 72 5.13 6.96 -12.67
N GLY A 73 5.00 5.63 -12.48
CA GLY A 73 4.27 4.75 -13.39
C GLY A 73 2.77 5.02 -13.51
N LEU A 74 2.17 5.79 -12.58
CA LEU A 74 0.77 6.21 -12.70
C LEU A 74 0.55 7.33 -13.72
N ASP A 75 1.62 8.04 -14.14
CA ASP A 75 1.55 9.19 -15.05
C ASP A 75 0.49 10.22 -14.62
N LEU A 76 0.50 10.59 -13.34
CA LEU A 76 -0.54 11.43 -12.76
C LEU A 76 -0.37 12.90 -13.16
N PRO A 77 -1.43 13.56 -13.67
CA PRO A 77 -1.37 14.98 -14.00
C PRO A 77 -1.43 15.89 -12.75
N ALA A 78 -2.12 15.47 -11.69
CA ALA A 78 -2.23 16.17 -10.40
C ALA A 78 -2.86 15.25 -9.33
N CYS A 79 -2.58 15.50 -8.05
CA CYS A 79 -3.24 14.83 -6.93
C CYS A 79 -3.33 15.73 -5.69
N GLY A 80 -4.35 15.50 -4.85
CA GLY A 80 -4.59 16.27 -3.63
C GLY A 80 -4.02 15.63 -2.36
N GLY A 81 -3.25 14.56 -2.53
CA GLY A 81 -2.54 13.89 -1.45
C GLY A 81 -1.85 12.59 -1.86
N ILE A 82 -0.84 12.21 -1.08
CA ILE A 82 -0.12 10.94 -1.21
C ILE A 82 -0.02 10.24 0.16
N TYR A 83 -0.53 9.02 0.21
CA TYR A 83 -0.51 8.16 1.39
C TYR A 83 0.46 7.02 1.14
N PHE A 84 1.55 7.00 1.89
CA PHE A 84 2.56 5.96 1.80
C PHE A 84 2.29 4.89 2.86
N ALA A 85 2.24 3.63 2.45
CA ALA A 85 2.06 2.50 3.31
C ALA A 85 3.28 1.57 3.23
N SER A 86 3.92 1.32 4.35
CA SER A 86 5.07 0.42 4.39
C SER A 86 5.31 -0.10 5.78
N THR A 87 5.69 -1.36 5.88
CA THR A 87 6.27 -1.91 7.12
C THR A 87 7.78 -1.71 7.16
N THR A 88 8.42 -1.47 6.01
CA THR A 88 9.89 -1.41 5.80
C THR A 88 10.35 -0.03 5.34
N ALA A 89 9.68 1.04 5.74
CA ALA A 89 10.07 2.41 5.38
C ALA A 89 11.48 2.72 5.92
N PRO A 90 12.31 3.47 5.17
CA PRO A 90 13.69 3.77 5.57
C PRO A 90 13.79 4.69 6.78
N TYR A 91 12.79 5.56 7.01
CA TYR A 91 12.77 6.47 8.15
C TYR A 91 11.67 6.12 9.15
N LEU A 92 12.03 6.10 10.44
CA LEU A 92 11.08 5.89 11.54
C LEU A 92 10.44 7.19 12.07
N GLU A 93 11.15 8.33 11.95
CA GLU A 93 10.69 9.62 12.45
C GLU A 93 10.49 10.66 11.33
N ARG A 94 11.40 10.70 10.35
CA ARG A 94 11.23 11.55 9.17
C ARG A 94 10.04 11.04 8.36
N MET A 95 9.15 11.95 7.99
CA MET A 95 7.96 11.64 7.21
C MET A 95 8.35 11.14 5.81
N ASN A 96 8.03 9.88 5.52
CA ASN A 96 8.41 9.22 4.26
C ASN A 96 7.50 9.70 3.13
N ALA A 97 6.19 9.81 3.38
CA ALA A 97 5.22 10.35 2.41
C ALA A 97 5.54 11.78 1.96
N ALA A 98 6.05 12.63 2.85
CA ALA A 98 6.48 13.99 2.49
C ALA A 98 7.71 13.97 1.58
N LEU A 99 8.70 13.13 1.91
CA LEU A 99 9.87 12.94 1.05
C LEU A 99 9.48 12.38 -0.33
N LEU A 100 8.55 11.44 -0.36
CA LEU A 100 8.01 10.89 -1.60
C LEU A 100 7.30 11.96 -2.44
N ALA A 101 6.47 12.79 -1.82
CA ALA A 101 5.80 13.90 -2.50
C ALA A 101 6.81 14.87 -3.13
N THR A 102 7.86 15.24 -2.39
CA THR A 102 8.95 16.08 -2.90
C THR A 102 9.70 15.40 -4.04
N ALA A 103 9.98 14.10 -3.94
CA ALA A 103 10.68 13.35 -4.99
C ALA A 103 9.86 13.24 -6.29
N CYS A 104 8.53 13.25 -6.18
CA CYS A 104 7.59 13.30 -7.30
C CYS A 104 7.31 14.71 -7.84
N ASP A 105 7.98 15.75 -7.33
CA ASP A 105 7.75 17.16 -7.69
C ASP A 105 6.28 17.61 -7.50
N LEU A 106 5.62 17.10 -6.45
CA LEU A 106 4.24 17.46 -6.12
C LEU A 106 4.16 18.76 -5.30
N PRO A 107 3.04 19.51 -5.39
CA PRO A 107 2.84 20.74 -4.63
C PRO A 107 2.93 20.54 -3.11
N GLU A 108 3.34 21.57 -2.37
CA GLU A 108 3.49 21.52 -0.91
C GLU A 108 2.15 21.44 -0.17
N GLU A 109 1.05 21.85 -0.82
CA GLU A 109 -0.29 21.95 -0.24
C GLU A 109 -1.07 20.61 -0.23
N ILE A 110 -0.49 19.53 -0.76
CA ILE A 110 -1.15 18.23 -0.81
C ILE A 110 -1.15 17.55 0.56
N ALA A 111 -2.16 16.72 0.83
CA ALA A 111 -2.20 15.95 2.06
C ALA A 111 -1.26 14.74 2.01
N VAL A 112 -0.29 14.67 2.93
CA VAL A 112 0.63 13.53 3.05
C VAL A 112 0.36 12.74 4.33
N ALA A 113 0.52 11.41 4.30
CA ALA A 113 0.40 10.56 5.48
C ALA A 113 1.17 9.24 5.33
N ASP A 114 1.76 8.77 6.43
CA ASP A 114 2.43 7.47 6.53
C ASP A 114 1.55 6.44 7.26
N PHE A 115 1.43 5.24 6.71
CA PHE A 115 0.72 4.08 7.28
C PHE A 115 1.71 2.93 7.47
N ALA A 116 1.78 2.36 8.68
CA ALA A 116 2.86 1.43 9.03
C ALA A 116 2.42 0.21 9.87
N HIS A 117 3.40 -0.56 10.36
CA HIS A 117 3.32 -1.70 11.29
C HIS A 117 2.77 -3.02 10.73
N SER A 118 1.71 -2.98 9.92
CA SER A 118 1.07 -4.19 9.37
C SER A 118 1.09 -4.18 7.84
N LEU A 119 1.16 -5.35 7.21
CA LEU A 119 0.94 -5.47 5.76
C LEU A 119 -0.45 -5.00 5.33
N ARG A 120 -1.39 -4.89 6.28
CA ARG A 120 -2.70 -4.27 6.07
C ARG A 120 -2.64 -2.74 5.90
N ALA A 121 -1.50 -2.10 6.19
CA ALA A 121 -1.32 -0.65 6.09
C ALA A 121 -1.73 -0.09 4.72
N GLY A 122 -1.45 -0.80 3.62
CA GLY A 122 -1.88 -0.39 2.27
C GLY A 122 -3.40 -0.30 2.14
N THR A 123 -4.12 -1.31 2.61
CA THR A 123 -5.59 -1.31 2.60
C THR A 123 -6.15 -0.26 3.57
N ALA A 124 -5.50 -0.03 4.72
CA ALA A 124 -5.91 1.03 5.65
C ALA A 124 -5.75 2.43 5.03
N ALA A 125 -4.64 2.67 4.33
CA ALA A 125 -4.39 3.88 3.55
C ALA A 125 -5.44 4.06 2.45
N LEU A 126 -5.79 2.98 1.73
CA LEU A 126 -6.86 2.99 0.74
C LEU A 126 -8.21 3.40 1.34
N MET A 127 -8.56 2.86 2.52
CA MET A 127 -9.81 3.23 3.19
C MET A 127 -9.82 4.71 3.59
N ALA A 128 -8.70 5.23 4.11
CA ALA A 128 -8.57 6.64 4.46
C ALA A 128 -8.68 7.56 3.22
N ALA A 129 -8.09 7.15 2.10
CA ALA A 129 -8.18 7.88 0.83
C ALA A 129 -9.63 7.92 0.31
N LEU A 130 -10.34 6.79 0.35
CA LEU A 130 -11.75 6.71 -0.02
C LEU A 130 -12.62 7.64 0.85
N ASP A 131 -12.39 7.64 2.17
CA ASP A 131 -13.12 8.51 3.10
C ASP A 131 -12.84 10.00 2.82
N ARG A 132 -11.59 10.36 2.51
CA ARG A 132 -11.23 11.74 2.12
C ARG A 132 -11.92 12.18 0.83
N VAL A 133 -11.90 11.33 -0.19
CA VAL A 133 -12.59 11.60 -1.47
C VAL A 133 -14.10 11.70 -1.23
N ALA A 134 -14.68 10.85 -0.37
CA ALA A 134 -16.11 10.84 -0.05
C ALA A 134 -16.63 12.15 0.58
N VAL A 135 -15.80 12.84 1.38
CA VAL A 135 -16.17 14.11 2.04
C VAL A 135 -16.16 15.32 1.10
N GLY A 136 -15.65 15.16 -0.14
CA GLY A 136 -15.78 16.18 -1.20
C GLY A 136 -14.45 16.73 -1.72
N GLY A 137 -13.34 16.00 -1.59
CA GLY A 137 -12.11 16.34 -2.29
C GLY A 137 -12.29 16.17 -3.81
N SER A 138 -11.96 17.21 -4.58
CA SER A 138 -12.01 17.19 -6.05
C SER A 138 -10.82 16.47 -6.67
N GLU A 139 -9.66 16.54 -6.01
CA GLU A 139 -8.43 15.94 -6.50
C GLU A 139 -8.28 14.49 -6.01
N PRO A 140 -7.72 13.59 -6.84
CA PRO A 140 -7.51 12.22 -6.45
C PRO A 140 -6.47 12.12 -5.34
N ILE A 141 -6.58 11.08 -4.53
CA ILE A 141 -5.59 10.72 -3.51
C ILE A 141 -4.81 9.52 -4.00
N VAL A 142 -3.49 9.63 -4.01
CA VAL A 142 -2.59 8.54 -4.37
C VAL A 142 -2.30 7.73 -3.12
N VAL A 143 -2.48 6.42 -3.22
CA VAL A 143 -2.09 5.48 -2.17
C VAL A 143 -1.01 4.59 -2.76
N VAL A 144 0.13 4.54 -2.11
CA VAL A 144 1.26 3.71 -2.54
C VAL A 144 1.72 2.83 -1.40
N ALA A 145 1.74 1.52 -1.64
CA ALA A 145 2.27 0.54 -0.73
C ALA A 145 3.58 -0.01 -1.30
N ALA A 146 4.63 -0.05 -0.47
CA ALA A 146 5.91 -0.63 -0.88
C ALA A 146 6.59 -1.30 0.32
N ASP A 147 7.16 -2.48 0.08
CA ASP A 147 7.86 -3.22 1.10
C ASP A 147 9.09 -3.95 0.52
N VAL A 148 10.15 -4.01 1.33
CA VAL A 148 11.37 -4.78 1.13
C VAL A 148 11.59 -5.63 2.38
N ARG A 149 11.10 -6.87 2.34
CA ARG A 149 10.97 -7.69 3.55
C ARG A 149 12.16 -8.62 3.71
N GLU A 150 13.01 -8.33 4.67
CA GLU A 150 14.15 -9.18 5.01
C GLU A 150 13.72 -10.38 5.89
N ALA A 151 14.03 -11.58 5.39
CA ALA A 151 13.84 -12.85 6.07
C ALA A 151 15.09 -13.28 6.85
N SER A 152 14.90 -14.14 7.85
CA SER A 152 16.02 -14.79 8.54
C SER A 152 16.70 -15.82 7.62
N PRO A 153 18.03 -15.96 7.65
CA PRO A 153 18.72 -17.02 6.90
C PRO A 153 18.21 -18.41 7.26
N GLU A 154 18.20 -19.32 6.28
CA GLU A 154 17.68 -20.70 6.37
C GLU A 154 16.17 -20.78 6.62
N SER A 155 15.44 -19.66 6.58
CA SER A 155 14.01 -19.64 6.82
C SER A 155 13.21 -19.80 5.52
N PRO A 156 11.99 -20.37 5.56
CA PRO A 156 11.11 -20.45 4.40
C PRO A 156 10.81 -19.08 3.78
N GLU A 157 10.80 -18.03 4.61
CA GLU A 157 10.51 -16.65 4.22
C GLU A 157 11.52 -16.08 3.21
N GLU A 158 12.77 -16.57 3.16
CA GLU A 158 13.73 -16.18 2.12
C GLU A 158 13.21 -16.49 0.71
N GLN A 159 12.37 -17.52 0.59
CA GLN A 159 11.73 -17.90 -0.65
C GLN A 159 10.34 -17.27 -0.80
N TRP A 160 9.62 -17.00 0.29
CA TRP A 160 8.24 -16.48 0.24
C TRP A 160 8.15 -14.98 0.04
N PHE A 161 9.04 -14.22 0.66
CA PHE A 161 9.02 -12.77 0.55
C PHE A 161 9.44 -12.32 -0.85
N GLY A 162 9.12 -11.07 -1.15
CA GLY A 162 9.49 -10.39 -2.37
C GLY A 162 9.45 -8.90 -2.13
N ASP A 163 10.15 -8.18 -2.99
CA ASP A 163 10.29 -6.73 -2.90
C ASP A 163 9.48 -6.09 -4.04
N GLY A 164 8.77 -5.02 -3.73
CA GLY A 164 7.95 -4.34 -4.74
C GLY A 164 7.11 -3.21 -4.19
N ALA A 165 6.48 -2.49 -5.11
CA ALA A 165 5.55 -1.41 -4.82
C ALA A 165 4.35 -1.44 -5.75
N ALA A 166 3.22 -0.95 -5.24
CA ALA A 166 2.01 -0.72 -6.00
C ALA A 166 1.40 0.63 -5.60
N ALA A 167 1.03 1.43 -6.60
CA ALA A 167 0.38 2.71 -6.42
C ALA A 167 -1.01 2.67 -7.06
N VAL A 168 -2.00 3.26 -6.38
CA VAL A 168 -3.37 3.41 -6.88
C VAL A 168 -3.83 4.85 -6.64
N ALA A 169 -4.48 5.43 -7.64
CA ALA A 169 -5.14 6.72 -7.51
C ALA A 169 -6.62 6.50 -7.18
N VAL A 170 -7.14 7.24 -6.21
CA VAL A 170 -8.52 7.14 -5.73
C VAL A 170 -9.24 8.46 -6.01
N GLY A 171 -10.38 8.41 -6.67
CA GLY A 171 -11.10 9.60 -7.10
C GLY A 171 -12.54 9.34 -7.54
N ARG A 172 -13.14 10.35 -8.17
CA ARG A 172 -14.53 10.35 -8.68
C ARG A 172 -14.62 10.38 -10.20
N GLU A 173 -13.56 10.84 -10.85
CA GLU A 173 -13.48 10.98 -12.30
C GLU A 173 -12.67 9.83 -12.90
N HIS A 174 -13.08 9.35 -14.08
CA HIS A 174 -12.39 8.27 -14.79
C HIS A 174 -12.19 6.99 -13.94
N VAL A 175 -13.18 6.63 -13.12
CA VAL A 175 -13.14 5.44 -12.27
C VAL A 175 -13.06 4.17 -13.12
N VAL A 176 -11.97 3.41 -12.95
CA VAL A 176 -11.74 2.11 -13.59
C VAL A 176 -12.22 0.95 -12.72
N ALA A 177 -12.31 1.14 -11.40
CA ALA A 177 -12.87 0.16 -10.48
C ALA A 177 -13.65 0.85 -9.34
N GLU A 178 -14.96 0.66 -9.31
CA GLU A 178 -15.85 1.23 -8.29
C GLU A 178 -15.78 0.44 -6.97
N VAL A 179 -15.73 1.16 -5.84
CA VAL A 179 -15.82 0.55 -4.52
C VAL A 179 -17.29 0.39 -4.12
N LYS A 180 -17.79 -0.84 -4.16
CA LYS A 180 -19.19 -1.16 -3.82
C LYS A 180 -19.44 -1.25 -2.32
N ALA A 181 -18.49 -1.82 -1.57
CA ALA A 181 -18.61 -2.06 -0.14
C ALA A 181 -17.23 -2.28 0.48
N ARG A 182 -17.15 -2.12 1.81
CA ARG A 182 -15.98 -2.46 2.63
C ARG A 182 -16.41 -3.15 3.91
N ALA A 183 -15.56 -4.05 4.42
CA ALA A 183 -15.72 -4.72 5.71
C ALA A 183 -14.36 -4.80 6.40
N SER A 184 -14.36 -4.94 7.73
CA SER A 184 -13.14 -5.03 8.53
C SER A 184 -13.35 -6.02 9.68
N VAL A 185 -12.39 -6.93 9.82
CA VAL A 185 -12.19 -7.77 11.00
C VAL A 185 -10.77 -7.51 11.50
N SER A 186 -10.60 -7.41 12.81
CA SER A 186 -9.30 -7.24 13.44
C SER A 186 -9.23 -8.19 14.61
N ASP A 187 -8.23 -9.06 14.59
CA ASP A 187 -7.91 -10.02 15.65
C ASP A 187 -6.42 -9.94 15.94
N ASP A 188 -6.03 -10.07 17.21
CA ASP A 188 -4.64 -9.98 17.64
C ASP A 188 -4.05 -11.39 17.79
N PHE A 189 -3.14 -11.74 16.89
CA PHE A 189 -2.39 -12.99 16.95
C PHE A 189 -0.97 -12.79 16.42
N LEU A 190 -0.05 -13.59 16.96
CA LEU A 190 1.37 -13.47 16.69
C LEU A 190 1.75 -14.30 15.45
N ASP A 191 1.95 -13.63 14.32
CA ASP A 191 2.36 -14.23 13.05
C ASP A 191 3.79 -13.81 12.68
N PHE A 192 3.92 -12.70 11.97
CA PHE A 192 5.19 -12.06 11.66
C PHE A 192 5.43 -10.88 12.59
N VAL A 193 6.63 -10.81 13.17
CA VAL A 193 7.02 -9.76 14.09
C VAL A 193 8.35 -9.16 13.64
N ARG A 194 8.41 -7.84 13.66
CA ARG A 194 9.65 -7.08 13.58
C ARG A 194 9.55 -5.87 14.50
N ARG A 195 10.45 -5.79 15.47
CA ARG A 195 10.58 -4.63 16.38
C ARG A 195 11.50 -3.58 15.75
N ASP A 196 11.54 -2.40 16.36
CA ASP A 196 12.39 -1.27 15.98
C ASP A 196 13.88 -1.62 15.83
N LYS A 197 14.37 -2.59 16.62
CA LYS A 197 15.77 -3.04 16.62
C LYS A 197 16.01 -4.34 15.86
N ASP A 198 14.95 -4.95 15.35
CA ASP A 198 15.07 -6.20 14.60
C ASP A 198 15.38 -5.85 13.13
N GLU A 199 16.54 -6.29 12.64
CA GLU A 199 16.87 -6.15 11.22
C GLU A 199 15.92 -6.99 10.35
N ARG A 200 15.56 -8.18 10.86
CA ARG A 200 14.83 -9.20 10.10
C ARG A 200 13.49 -9.53 10.73
N ILE A 201 12.57 -9.98 9.88
CA ILE A 201 11.27 -10.46 10.32
C ILE A 201 11.47 -11.84 10.98
N THR A 202 10.87 -11.99 12.16
CA THR A 202 10.72 -13.28 12.83
C THR A 202 9.30 -13.79 12.63
N SER A 203 9.15 -15.06 12.30
CA SER A 203 7.84 -15.73 12.22
C SER A 203 7.66 -16.74 13.34
N PHE A 204 6.41 -17.00 13.71
CA PHE A 204 6.02 -18.03 14.67
C PHE A 204 5.34 -19.20 13.94
N ALA A 205 4.86 -20.20 14.69
CA ALA A 205 4.31 -21.43 14.12
C ALA A 205 3.17 -21.14 13.11
N SER A 206 3.46 -21.38 11.83
CA SER A 206 2.62 -21.02 10.68
C SER A 206 1.19 -21.56 10.70
N ARG A 207 0.91 -22.63 11.46
CA ARG A 207 -0.46 -23.15 11.62
C ARG A 207 -1.42 -22.10 12.19
N PHE A 208 -0.97 -21.30 13.16
CA PHE A 208 -1.81 -20.33 13.84
C PHE A 208 -2.04 -19.10 12.96
N THR A 209 -1.07 -18.76 12.11
CA THR A 209 -1.20 -17.73 11.07
C THR A 209 -2.34 -18.03 10.11
N VAL A 210 -2.36 -19.25 9.56
CA VAL A 210 -3.38 -19.65 8.58
C VAL A 210 -4.75 -19.75 9.24
N GLU A 211 -4.84 -20.36 10.42
CA GLU A 211 -6.10 -20.44 11.17
C GLU A 211 -6.66 -19.05 11.53
N GLY A 212 -5.80 -18.11 11.93
CA GLY A 212 -6.18 -16.73 12.20
C GLY A 212 -6.64 -15.97 10.96
N TYR A 213 -5.95 -16.12 9.83
CA TYR A 213 -6.30 -15.44 8.57
C TYR A 213 -7.60 -15.96 7.94
N CYS A 214 -7.90 -17.26 8.08
CA CYS A 214 -9.09 -17.88 7.48
C CYS A 214 -10.38 -17.73 8.32
N ARG A 215 -10.31 -17.08 9.49
CA ARG A 215 -11.44 -16.91 10.40
C ARG A 215 -12.33 -15.73 10.01
#